data_AF-A0A7W9ZZM8-F1
#
_entry.id   AF-A0A7W9ZZM8-F1
#
_cell.length_a   1.000
_cell.length_b   1.000
_cell.length_c   1.000
_cell.angle_alpha   90.00
_cell.angle_beta   90.00
_cell.angle_gamma   90.00
#
_symmetry.space_group_name_H-M   'P 1'
#
loop_
_entity.id
_entity.type
_entity.pdbx_description
1 polymer ?
#
loop_
_entity_poly.entity_id
_entity_poly.type
_entity_poly.pdbx_seq_one_letter_code
_entity_poly.pdbx_strand_id
1 'polypeptide(L)' 'MQPLCIKCLEVEEVTVADTADHVIPHRGDPDLFWNGALQPLCAACHSRLKQREELGQVIKTFGQDGWPVD' A
#
# COMPACT_ATOMS: atom_id res chain seq x y z
N MET A 1 4.90 -0.08 14.94
CA MET A 1 3.64 0.57 14.52
C MET A 1 4.00 1.72 13.62
N GLN A 2 3.49 1.76 12.39
CA GLN A 2 3.72 2.84 11.44
C GLN A 2 2.38 3.56 11.23
N PRO A 3 2.22 4.82 11.68
CA PRO A 3 0.91 5.49 11.68
C PRO A 3 0.55 6.14 10.33
N LEU A 4 1.49 6.18 9.39
CA LEU A 4 1.30 6.83 8.08
C LEU A 4 1.14 5.79 6.98
N CYS A 5 0.47 6.20 5.89
CA CYS A 5 0.33 5.43 4.68
C CYS A 5 1.71 5.22 4.04
N ILE A 6 2.17 3.97 3.92
CA ILE A 6 3.52 3.72 3.38
C ILE A 6 3.66 4.14 1.92
N LYS A 7 2.60 4.05 1.12
CA LYS A 7 2.60 4.49 -0.29
C LYS A 7 2.67 6.02 -0.44
N CYS A 8 2.10 6.77 0.50
CA CYS A 8 2.26 8.22 0.51
C CYS A 8 3.68 8.60 0.95
N LEU A 9 4.22 7.90 1.94
CA LEU A 9 5.58 8.13 2.41
C LEU A 9 6.65 7.89 1.34
N GLU A 10 6.44 6.91 0.44
CA GLU A 10 7.32 6.66 -0.71
C GLU A 10 7.50 7.89 -1.61
N VAL A 11 6.51 8.77 -1.68
CA VAL A 11 6.54 10.03 -2.44
C VAL A 11 6.66 11.26 -1.53
N GLU A 12 7.15 11.07 -0.30
CA GLU A 12 7.36 12.11 0.71
C GLU A 12 6.07 12.87 1.13
N GLU A 13 4.90 12.24 0.95
CA GLU A 13 3.61 12.77 1.36
C GLU A 13 3.19 12.20 2.73
N VAL A 14 2.73 13.08 3.62
CA VAL A 14 2.32 12.69 4.98
C VAL A 14 0.81 12.51 5.03
N THR A 15 0.37 11.26 4.96
CA THR A 15 -1.04 10.88 5.13
C THR A 15 -1.20 9.86 6.24
N VAL A 16 -2.14 10.08 7.15
CA VAL A 16 -2.47 9.10 8.21
C VAL A 16 -3.03 7.83 7.57
N ALA A 17 -2.58 6.67 8.05
CA ALA A 17 -3.15 5.39 7.67
C ALA A 17 -4.46 5.13 8.43
N ASP A 18 -5.49 4.71 7.71
CA ASP A 18 -6.81 4.34 8.24
C ASP A 18 -7.19 2.89 7.93
N THR A 19 -6.35 2.19 7.16
CA THR A 19 -6.59 0.83 6.66
C THR A 19 -5.37 -0.03 6.95
N ALA A 20 -5.58 -1.19 7.58
CA ALA A 20 -4.58 -2.25 7.70
C ALA A 20 -4.81 -3.23 6.54
N ASP A 21 -3.88 -3.26 5.59
CA ASP A 21 -3.97 -4.03 4.36
C ASP A 21 -3.00 -5.21 4.38
N HIS A 22 -3.39 -6.36 3.83
CA HIS A 22 -2.49 -7.51 3.74
C HIS A 22 -1.44 -7.28 2.65
N VAL A 23 -0.16 -7.35 3.04
CA VAL A 23 0.98 -7.22 2.10
C VAL A 23 0.86 -8.27 0.99
N ILE A 24 0.59 -9.51 1.38
CA ILE A 24 0.23 -10.60 0.47
C ILE A 24 -1.28 -10.78 0.55
N PRO A 25 -2.04 -10.57 -0.54
CA PRO A 25 -3.49 -10.71 -0.50
C PRO A 25 -3.87 -12.15 -0.16
N HIS A 26 -4.73 -12.31 0.84
CA HIS A 26 -5.09 -13.63 1.36
C HIS A 26 -5.87 -14.48 0.35
N ARG A 27 -6.63 -13.88 -0.59
CA ARG A 27 -7.40 -14.59 -1.65
C ARG A 27 -8.25 -15.76 -1.12
N GLY A 28 -8.78 -15.61 0.09
CA GLY A 28 -9.57 -16.63 0.77
C GLY A 28 -8.79 -17.64 1.61
N ASP A 29 -7.45 -17.59 1.61
CA ASP A 29 -6.59 -18.36 2.51
C ASP A 29 -6.75 -17.87 3.96
N PRO A 30 -7.25 -18.70 4.89
CA PRO A 30 -7.43 -18.30 6.28
C PRO A 30 -6.11 -18.00 7.00
N ASP A 31 -5.03 -18.70 6.68
CA ASP A 31 -3.74 -18.48 7.34
C ASP A 31 -3.18 -17.10 6.98
N LEU A 32 -3.24 -16.74 5.70
CA LEU A 32 -2.88 -15.38 5.27
C LEU A 32 -3.83 -14.32 5.84
N PHE A 33 -5.12 -14.63 6.01
CA PHE A 33 -6.07 -13.69 6.59
C PHE A 33 -5.73 -13.38 8.06
N TRP A 34 -5.44 -14.39 8.88
CA TRP A 34 -5.19 -14.23 10.31
C TRP A 34 -3.74 -13.89 10.66
N ASN A 35 -2.78 -14.45 9.92
CA ASN A 35 -1.36 -14.41 10.25
C ASN A 35 -0.51 -13.67 9.18
N GLY A 36 -1.11 -13.23 8.09
CA GLY A 36 -0.42 -12.49 7.04
C GLY A 36 0.12 -11.14 7.53
N ALA A 37 1.27 -10.75 7.00
CA ALA A 37 1.85 -9.44 7.28
C ALA A 37 0.93 -8.32 6.80
N LEU A 38 0.79 -7.28 7.62
CA LEU A 38 -0.03 -6.10 7.33
C LEU A 38 0.83 -4.87 7.03
N GLN A 39 0.36 -4.03 6.12
CA GLN A 39 0.89 -2.70 5.84
C GLN A 39 -0.16 -1.61 6.15
N PRO A 40 0.25 -0.45 6.66
CA PRO A 40 -0.65 0.67 6.89
C PRO A 40 -0.81 1.50 5.62
N LEU A 41 -2.05 1.67 5.18
CA LEU A 41 -2.43 2.47 4.01
C LEU A 41 -3.54 3.46 4.37
N CYS A 42 -3.64 4.54 3.61
CA CYS A 42 -4.88 5.34 3.57
C CYS A 42 -5.87 4.69 2.61
N ALA A 43 -7.17 4.93 2.82
CA ALA A 43 -8.24 4.35 2.01
C ALA A 43 -8.05 4.61 0.51
N ALA A 44 -7.54 5.80 0.14
CA ALA A 44 -7.26 6.16 -1.24
C ALA A 44 -6.17 5.29 -1.88
N CYS A 45 -5.05 5.06 -1.19
CA CYS A 45 -3.97 4.20 -1.70
C CYS A 45 -4.37 2.72 -1.70
N HIS A 46 -5.12 2.27 -0.70
CA HIS A 46 -5.67 0.92 -0.64
C HIS A 46 -6.59 0.64 -1.84
N SER A 47 -7.57 1.52 -2.12
CA SER A 47 -8.51 1.32 -3.23
C SER A 47 -7.90 1.55 -4.62
N ARG A 48 -6.83 2.34 -4.74
CA ARG A 48 -6.23 2.69 -6.04
C ARG A 48 -4.93 1.96 -6.34
N LEU A 49 -3.91 2.15 -5.51
CA LEU A 49 -2.56 1.65 -5.78
C LEU A 49 -2.48 0.16 -5.46
N LYS A 50 -2.89 -0.25 -4.25
CA LYS A 50 -2.82 -1.66 -3.85
C LYS A 50 -3.64 -2.57 -4.77
N GLN A 51 -4.88 -2.17 -5.12
CA GLN A 51 -5.68 -2.94 -6.07
C GLN A 51 -5.01 -3.14 -7.44
N ARG A 52 -4.27 -2.13 -7.94
CA ARG A 52 -3.55 -2.25 -9.22
C ARG A 52 -2.33 -3.16 -9.10
N GLU A 53 -1.58 -3.07 -8.01
CA GLU A 53 -0.47 -3.98 -7.69
C GLU A 53 -0.96 -5.44 -7.65
N GLU A 54 -2.10 -5.72 -7.02
CA GLU A 54 -2.67 -7.06 -6.93
C GLU A 54 -3.11 -7.64 -8.27
N LEU A 55 -3.47 -6.77 -9.21
CA LEU A 55 -3.76 -7.11 -10.61
C LEU A 55 -2.47 -7.30 -11.44
N GLY A 56 -1.29 -7.20 -10.82
CA GLY A 56 0.01 -7.34 -11.49
C GLY A 56 0.40 -6.15 -12.36
N GLN A 57 -0.21 -4.98 -12.12
CA GLN A 57 0.09 -3.78 -12.90
C GLN A 57 1.32 -3.07 -12.34
N VAL A 58 2.22 -2.65 -13.23
CA VAL A 58 3.32 -1.76 -12.86
C VAL A 58 2.75 -0.38 -12.55
N ILE A 59 2.96 0.08 -11.33
CA ILE A 59 2.62 1.43 -10.90
C ILE A 59 3.88 2.28 -11.03
N LYS A 60 3.81 3.34 -11.82
CA LYS A 60 4.84 4.38 -11.82
C LYS A 60 4.32 5.53 -10.99
N THR A 61 4.96 5.75 -9.85
CA THR A 61 4.81 6.94 -9.01
C THR A 61 6.03 7.83 -9.21
N PHE A 62 5.85 9.14 -9.02
CA PHE A 62 6.91 10.12 -9.17
C PHE A 62 7.08 10.83 -7.83
N GLY A 63 8.32 11.00 -7.38
CA GLY A 63 8.65 11.78 -6.19
C GLY A 63 8.42 13.27 -6.41
N GLN A 64 8.57 14.06 -5.35
CA GLN A 64 8.46 15.52 -5.43
C GLN A 64 9.53 16.16 -6.31
N ASP A 65 10.65 15.48 -6.52
CA ASP A 65 11.73 15.85 -7.44
C ASP A 65 11.40 15.55 -8.92
N GLY A 66 10.26 14.91 -9.19
CA GLY A 66 9.80 14.54 -10.52
C GLY A 66 10.44 13.26 -11.08
N TRP A 67 11.30 12.58 -10.32
CA TRP A 67 11.86 11.30 -10.72
C TRP A 67 10.94 10.14 -10.32
N PRO A 68 10.93 9.03 -11.10
CA PRO A 68 10.20 7.83 -10.69
C PRO A 68 10.72 7.34 -9.33
N VAL A 69 9.79 6.94 -8.46
CA VAL A 69 10.12 6.14 -7.27
C VAL A 69 10.07 4.66 -7.67
N ASP A 70 11.07 3.91 -7.24
CA ASP A 70 11.34 2.52 -7.68
C ASP A 70 10.26 1.51 -7.27
#